data_AF-A0ABD7BNI0-F1
#
_entry.id   AF-A0ABD7BNI0-F1
#
_cell.length_a   1.000
_cell.length_b   1.000
_cell.length_c   1.000
_cell.angle_alpha   90.00
_cell.angle_beta   90.00
_cell.angle_gamma   90.00
#
_symmetry.space_group_name_H-M   'P 1'
#
loop_
_entity.id
_entity.type
_entity.pdbx_description
1 polymer ?
#
loop_
_entity_poly.entity_id
_entity_poly.type
_entity_poly.pdbx_seq_one_letter_code
_entity_poly.pdbx_strand_id
1 'polypeptide(L)'
;MITKSVLVFEPGLGVAMSIDGLTAIELAQYAMGHYESLFKTLPVTYPEGKTAFLIDVLCNGYTECERVTAWSGVPEVIDFDFEKYPPTTKAMLDHDTFGDVHALKHIMIKFTNTL
;
A
#
# COMPACT_ATOMS: atom_id res chain seq x y z
N MET A 1 -17.52 3.47 4.68
CA MET A 1 -16.37 2.88 5.38
C MET A 1 -16.22 3.56 6.74
N ILE A 2 -15.95 2.83 7.84
CA ILE A 2 -15.57 3.46 9.11
C ILE A 2 -14.04 3.50 9.14
N THR A 3 -13.46 4.68 9.07
CA THR A 3 -12.00 4.87 9.09
C THR A 3 -11.44 4.56 10.47
N LYS A 4 -10.46 3.66 10.53
CA LYS A 4 -9.73 3.31 11.74
C LYS A 4 -8.32 3.87 11.74
N SER A 5 -7.66 3.83 10.58
CA SER A 5 -6.30 4.33 10.42
C SER A 5 -6.16 5.19 9.16
N VAL A 6 -5.16 6.05 9.15
CA VAL A 6 -4.68 6.77 7.96
C VAL A 6 -3.18 6.61 7.84
N LEU A 7 -2.72 6.11 6.69
CA LEU A 7 -1.32 6.16 6.29
C LEU A 7 -1.04 7.48 5.56
N VAL A 8 -0.17 8.31 6.10
CA VAL A 8 0.24 9.59 5.50
C VAL A 8 1.50 9.37 4.69
N PHE A 9 1.45 9.69 3.40
CA PHE A 9 2.58 9.50 2.48
C PHE A 9 3.24 10.82 2.07
N GLU A 10 2.50 11.91 2.05
CA GLU A 10 2.98 13.25 1.75
C GLU A 10 2.24 14.31 2.59
N PRO A 11 2.78 15.52 2.76
CA PRO A 11 2.07 16.60 3.45
C PRO A 11 0.67 16.84 2.84
N GLY A 12 -0.38 16.66 3.65
CA GLY A 12 -1.77 16.86 3.23
C GLY A 12 -2.35 15.72 2.37
N LEU A 13 -1.67 14.57 2.28
CA LEU A 13 -2.14 13.42 1.52
C LEU A 13 -1.92 12.11 2.27
N GLY A 14 -3.02 11.40 2.54
CA GLY A 14 -3.00 10.07 3.13
C GLY A 14 -4.03 9.13 2.51
N VAL A 15 -3.97 7.88 2.95
CA VAL A 15 -4.93 6.82 2.62
C VAL A 15 -5.62 6.39 3.90
N ALA A 16 -6.92 6.65 3.98
CA ALA A 16 -7.80 6.20 5.05
C ALA A 16 -8.19 4.74 4.84
N MET A 17 -8.20 3.96 5.92
CA MET A 17 -8.45 2.53 5.87
C MET A 17 -9.41 2.08 6.98
N SER A 18 -10.26 1.07 6.72
CA SER A 18 -11.13 0.46 7.74
C SER A 18 -10.46 -0.61 8.61
N ILE A 19 -9.14 -0.75 8.49
CA ILE A 19 -8.28 -1.67 9.25
C ILE A 19 -7.42 -0.89 10.25
N ASP A 20 -6.96 -1.57 11.30
CA ASP A 20 -6.08 -0.95 12.31
C ASP A 20 -4.71 -0.57 11.74
N GLY A 21 -3.95 0.23 12.49
CA GLY A 21 -2.71 0.82 12.02
C GLY A 21 -1.61 -0.20 11.69
N LEU A 22 -1.49 -1.29 12.47
CA LEU A 22 -0.50 -2.33 12.19
C LEU A 22 -0.85 -3.06 10.88
N THR A 23 -2.10 -3.50 10.74
CA THR A 23 -2.57 -4.18 9.53
C THR A 23 -2.46 -3.26 8.31
N ALA A 24 -2.71 -1.96 8.47
CA ALA A 24 -2.51 -0.96 7.42
C ALA A 24 -1.06 -0.89 6.93
N ILE A 25 -0.10 -0.82 7.87
CA ILE A 25 1.33 -0.84 7.55
C ILE A 25 1.68 -2.12 6.80
N GLU A 26 1.26 -3.28 7.31
CA GLU A 26 1.57 -4.57 6.72
C GLU A 26 0.96 -4.72 5.33
N LEU A 27 -0.21 -4.15 5.08
CA LEU A 27 -0.82 -4.11 3.75
C LEU A 27 0.02 -3.30 2.74
N ALA A 28 0.55 -2.16 3.16
CA ALA A 28 1.47 -1.37 2.33
C ALA A 28 2.79 -2.11 2.07
N GLN A 29 3.36 -2.76 3.09
CA GLN A 29 4.57 -3.59 2.94
C GLN A 29 4.33 -4.77 1.99
N TYR A 30 3.17 -5.42 2.10
CA TYR A 30 2.73 -6.50 1.22
C TYR A 30 2.66 -6.05 -0.24
N ALA A 31 1.98 -4.93 -0.50
CA ALA A 31 1.80 -4.41 -1.86
C ALA A 31 3.15 -4.14 -2.54
N MET A 32 4.09 -3.52 -1.80
CA MET A 32 5.46 -3.32 -2.28
C MET A 32 6.18 -4.66 -2.47
N GLY A 33 6.16 -5.55 -1.48
CA GLY A 33 6.88 -6.83 -1.54
C GLY A 33 6.40 -7.73 -2.68
N HIS A 34 5.09 -7.73 -2.96
CA HIS A 34 4.54 -8.44 -4.10
C HIS A 34 5.04 -7.84 -5.42
N TYR A 35 4.98 -6.51 -5.56
CA TYR A 35 5.46 -5.82 -6.75
C TYR A 35 6.95 -6.05 -7.02
N GLU A 36 7.80 -5.86 -6.01
CA GLU A 36 9.25 -6.03 -6.15
C GLU A 36 9.62 -7.48 -6.49
N SER A 37 8.85 -8.46 -6.02
CA SER A 37 9.06 -9.88 -6.37
C SER A 37 8.87 -10.17 -7.87
N LEU A 38 8.11 -9.35 -8.60
CA LEU A 38 7.86 -9.54 -10.04
C LEU A 38 9.09 -9.25 -10.90
N PHE A 39 10.02 -8.41 -10.42
CA PHE A 39 11.25 -8.08 -11.15
C PHE A 39 12.23 -9.24 -11.23
N LYS A 40 12.16 -10.22 -10.30
CA LYS A 40 13.03 -11.40 -10.21
C LYS A 40 14.53 -11.04 -10.17
N THR A 41 15.15 -10.88 -11.34
CA THR A 41 16.57 -10.53 -11.51
C THR A 41 16.78 -9.13 -12.09
N LEU A 42 15.70 -8.45 -12.49
CA LEU A 42 15.75 -7.08 -12.99
C LEU A 42 15.87 -6.10 -11.81
N PRO A 43 16.50 -4.93 -12.02
CA PRO A 43 16.47 -3.86 -11.04
C PRO A 43 15.03 -3.42 -10.79
N VAL A 44 14.63 -3.33 -9.52
CA VAL A 44 13.33 -2.79 -9.12
C VAL A 44 13.27 -1.32 -9.49
N THR A 45 12.18 -0.91 -10.15
CA THR A 45 11.93 0.49 -10.47
C THR A 45 10.48 0.86 -10.14
N TYR A 46 10.28 2.11 -9.76
CA TYR A 46 8.96 2.70 -9.55
C TYR A 46 8.87 3.96 -10.41
N PRO A 47 8.32 3.90 -11.64
CA PRO A 47 8.38 5.02 -12.59
C PRO A 47 7.78 6.31 -12.07
N GLU A 48 6.68 6.22 -11.32
CA GLU A 48 5.98 7.35 -10.70
C GLU A 48 6.44 7.60 -9.24
N GLY A 49 7.38 6.79 -8.73
CA GLY A 49 7.80 6.77 -7.33
C GLY A 49 6.99 5.81 -6.44
N LYS A 50 7.60 5.40 -5.31
CA LYS A 50 6.99 4.44 -4.36
C LYS A 50 5.69 4.98 -3.74
N THR A 51 5.64 6.28 -3.44
CA THR A 51 4.44 6.94 -2.90
C THR A 51 3.26 6.87 -3.85
N ALA A 52 3.45 7.29 -5.11
CA ALA A 52 2.39 7.24 -6.11
C ALA A 52 1.90 5.81 -6.36
N PHE A 53 2.84 4.84 -6.39
CA PHE A 53 2.50 3.43 -6.49
C PHE A 53 1.61 2.96 -5.33
N LEU A 54 1.99 3.25 -4.08
CA LEU A 54 1.22 2.79 -2.92
C LEU A 54 -0.16 3.43 -2.86
N ILE A 55 -0.27 4.74 -3.08
CA ILE A 55 -1.56 5.42 -3.06
C ILE A 55 -2.49 4.83 -4.12
N ASP A 56 -1.98 4.59 -5.32
CA ASP A 56 -2.74 4.01 -6.42
C ASP A 56 -3.17 2.57 -6.13
N VAL A 57 -2.25 1.71 -5.67
CA VAL A 57 -2.56 0.31 -5.35
C VAL A 57 -3.53 0.21 -4.18
N LEU A 58 -3.34 1.00 -3.12
CA LEU A 58 -4.24 0.97 -1.98
C LEU A 58 -5.64 1.43 -2.40
N CYS A 59 -5.78 2.61 -3.00
CA CYS A 59 -7.09 3.18 -3.31
C CYS A 59 -7.82 2.50 -4.49
N ASN A 60 -7.09 1.95 -5.47
CA ASN A 60 -7.71 1.33 -6.65
C ASN A 60 -7.71 -0.20 -6.59
N GLY A 61 -6.89 -0.80 -5.72
CA GLY A 61 -6.80 -2.24 -5.52
C GLY A 61 -7.63 -2.77 -4.36
N TYR A 62 -7.80 -1.99 -3.29
CA TYR A 62 -8.47 -2.42 -2.06
C TYR A 62 -9.71 -1.58 -1.77
N THR A 63 -10.86 -2.25 -1.57
CA THR A 63 -12.15 -1.60 -1.31
C THR A 63 -12.22 -0.92 0.07
N GLU A 64 -11.30 -1.27 0.96
CA GLU A 64 -11.18 -0.75 2.32
C GLU A 64 -10.30 0.51 2.41
N CYS A 65 -9.85 1.06 1.26
CA CYS A 65 -8.89 2.16 1.20
C CYS A 65 -9.46 3.34 0.41
N GLU A 66 -9.30 4.55 0.94
CA GLU A 66 -9.75 5.78 0.28
C GLU A 66 -8.72 6.89 0.44
N ARG A 67 -8.48 7.65 -0.64
CA ARG A 67 -7.60 8.82 -0.61
C ARG A 67 -8.24 9.94 0.21
N VAL A 68 -7.51 10.50 1.17
CA VAL A 68 -7.98 11.60 2.01
C VAL A 68 -6.97 12.75 2.08
N THR A 69 -7.48 13.97 2.22
CA THR A 69 -6.68 15.19 2.40
C THR A 69 -6.84 15.80 3.80
N ALA A 70 -7.62 15.16 4.68
CA ALA A 70 -7.82 15.55 6.07
C ALA A 70 -8.19 14.31 6.91
N TRP A 71 -7.72 14.26 8.16
CA TRP A 71 -7.86 13.10 9.06
C TRP A 71 -8.02 13.50 10.53
N SER A 72 -8.64 14.67 10.76
CA SER A 72 -8.99 15.11 12.11
C SER A 72 -9.97 14.11 12.75
N GLY A 73 -9.65 13.60 13.94
CA GLY A 73 -10.49 12.65 14.66
C GLY A 73 -10.36 11.19 14.21
N VAL A 74 -9.40 10.87 13.32
CA VAL A 74 -9.06 9.48 13.01
C VAL A 74 -8.30 8.86 14.20
N PRO A 75 -8.65 7.64 14.65
CA PRO A 75 -8.01 7.01 15.80
C PRO A 75 -6.50 6.84 15.67
N GLU A 76 -6.03 6.41 14.50
CA GLU A 76 -4.62 6.17 14.23
C GLU A 76 -4.17 6.90 12.97
N VAL A 77 -3.16 7.75 13.10
CA VAL A 77 -2.55 8.46 11.97
C VAL A 77 -1.06 8.13 11.97
N ILE A 78 -0.59 7.55 10.88
CA ILE A 78 0.75 6.98 10.78
C ILE A 78 1.46 7.65 9.61
N ASP A 79 2.53 8.38 9.90
CA ASP A 79 3.47 8.84 8.87
C ASP A 79 4.22 7.62 8.33
N PHE A 80 3.95 7.27 7.06
CA PHE A 80 4.50 6.07 6.45
C PHE A 80 5.93 6.34 5.96
N ASP A 81 6.88 5.65 6.58
CA ASP A 81 8.30 5.75 6.27
C ASP A 81 8.77 4.46 5.58
N PHE A 82 9.25 4.60 4.34
CA PHE A 82 9.73 3.49 3.52
C PHE A 82 11.01 2.83 4.05
N GLU A 83 11.83 3.53 4.83
CA GLU A 83 13.02 2.95 5.47
C GLU A 83 12.63 2.15 6.70
N LYS A 84 11.63 2.63 7.45
CA LYS A 84 11.09 1.94 8.63
C LYS A 84 10.22 0.73 8.27
N TYR A 85 9.48 0.82 7.16
CA TYR A 85 8.52 -0.18 6.71
C TYR A 85 8.89 -0.68 5.31
N PRO A 86 9.93 -1.52 5.20
CA PRO A 86 10.40 -2.00 3.91
C PRO A 86 9.38 -2.95 3.26
N PRO A 87 9.51 -3.19 1.94
CA PRO A 87 8.76 -4.22 1.23
C PRO A 87 8.89 -5.59 1.90
N THR A 88 7.77 -6.26 2.13
CA THR A 88 7.74 -7.56 2.84
C THR A 88 6.91 -8.56 2.04
N THR A 89 7.44 -9.77 1.88
CA THR A 89 6.76 -10.82 1.09
C THR A 89 5.55 -11.40 1.82
N LYS A 90 4.57 -11.95 1.07
CA LYS A 90 3.42 -12.66 1.65
C LYS A 90 3.82 -13.74 2.66
N ALA A 91 4.93 -14.44 2.41
CA ALA A 91 5.39 -15.51 3.29
C ALA A 91 5.74 -15.03 4.71
N MET A 92 5.94 -13.72 4.89
CA MET A 92 6.26 -13.09 6.17
C MET A 92 5.08 -12.30 6.76
N LEU A 93 3.96 -12.19 6.05
CA LEU A 93 2.76 -11.45 6.46
C LEU A 93 1.55 -12.40 6.45
N ASP A 94 1.06 -12.76 7.63
CA ASP A 94 0.00 -13.76 7.81
C ASP A 94 -1.41 -13.15 7.71
N HIS A 95 -1.77 -12.68 6.50
CA HIS A 95 -3.08 -12.08 6.21
C HIS A 95 -3.66 -12.60 4.89
N ASP A 96 -4.66 -13.50 4.99
CA ASP A 96 -5.33 -14.08 3.83
C ASP A 96 -6.00 -13.04 2.92
N THR A 97 -6.50 -11.95 3.51
CA THR A 97 -7.24 -10.88 2.82
C THR A 97 -6.36 -9.95 2.00
N PHE A 98 -5.03 -9.93 2.22
CA PHE A 98 -4.12 -9.06 1.46
C PHE A 98 -3.98 -9.47 0.00
N GLY A 99 -4.19 -10.76 -0.29
CA GLY A 99 -4.14 -11.34 -1.63
C GLY A 99 -5.41 -11.17 -2.44
N ASP A 100 -6.17 -10.08 -2.25
CA ASP A 100 -7.36 -9.80 -3.06
C ASP A 100 -6.99 -9.82 -4.56
N VAL A 101 -7.76 -10.58 -5.35
CA VAL A 101 -7.54 -10.77 -6.78
C VAL A 101 -7.52 -9.44 -7.54
N HIS A 102 -8.31 -8.46 -7.11
CA HIS A 102 -8.35 -7.14 -7.74
C HIS A 102 -7.06 -6.35 -7.48
N ALA A 103 -6.61 -6.28 -6.21
CA ALA A 103 -5.36 -5.64 -5.85
C ALA A 103 -4.16 -6.27 -6.57
N LEU A 104 -4.11 -7.61 -6.60
CA LEU A 104 -3.05 -8.34 -7.30
C LEU A 104 -3.02 -8.04 -8.80
N LYS A 105 -4.18 -8.04 -9.46
CA LYS A 105 -4.27 -7.64 -10.87
C LYS A 105 -3.77 -6.21 -11.08
N HIS A 106 -4.10 -5.30 -10.18
CA HIS A 106 -3.68 -3.91 -10.27
C HIS A 106 -2.16 -3.74 -10.12
N ILE A 107 -1.55 -4.44 -9.16
CA ILE A 107 -0.09 -4.49 -8.98
C ILE A 107 0.60 -5.04 -10.24
N MET A 108 0.07 -6.12 -10.82
CA MET A 108 0.62 -6.72 -12.05
C MET A 108 0.51 -5.79 -13.27
N ILE A 109 -0.57 -5.01 -13.39
CA ILE A 109 -0.73 -4.00 -14.44
C ILE A 109 0.34 -2.92 -14.29
N LYS A 110 0.57 -2.42 -13.07
CA LYS A 110 1.64 -1.44 -12.79
C LYS A 110 3.01 -1.99 -13.15
N PHE A 111 3.31 -3.26 -12.89
CA PHE A 111 4.56 -3.89 -13.29
C PHE A 111 4.70 -3.98 -14.81
N THR A 112 3.64 -4.38 -15.52
CA THR A 112 3.68 -4.51 -16.98
C THR A 112 3.94 -3.17 -17.68
N ASN A 113 3.43 -2.06 -17.11
CA ASN A 113 3.68 -0.71 -17.62
C ASN A 113 5.11 -0.19 -17.35
N THR A 114 5.96 -0.96 -16.66
CA THR A 114 7.37 -0.63 -16.44
C THR A 114 8.33 -1.30 -17.43
N LEU A 115 7.84 -2.27 -18.20
CA LEU A 115 8.57 -2.99 -19.24
C LEU A 115 8.40 -2.31 -20.60
#